data_AF-A0A8S1M0R0-F1
#
_entry.id   AF-A0A8S1M0R0-F1
#
_cell.length_a   1.000
_cell.length_b   1.000
_cell.length_c   1.000
_cell.angle_alpha   90.00
_cell.angle_beta   90.00
_cell.angle_gamma   90.00
#
_symmetry.space_group_name_H-M   'P 1'
#
loop_
_entity.id
_entity.type
_entity.pdbx_description
1 polymer ?
#
loop_
_entity_poly.entity_id
_entity_poly.type
_entity_poly.pdbx_seq_one_letter_code
_entity_poly.pdbx_strand_id
1 'polypeptide(L)'
;MFTELPKDIFSEITNYYKQLGFIIVNSGYLCIHEKKFNLSQISVIQIYINESYYLEFSPKQFLYQSGEYIQLPFKQSKKKSIIFGLTFLDNLYLTINQNQKSLSFSQSDCQSSVQNSSSYKYFAFLLVFSILILFAIIIKLFKKQKQYGTVAQVQEVELQNSTIQREKEDEEEEQL
;
A
#
# COMPACT_ATOMS: atom_id res chain seq x y z
N MET A 1 15.46 25.20 0.67
CA MET A 1 14.63 26.43 0.60
C MET A 1 13.59 26.32 1.72
N PHE A 2 13.50 27.30 2.63
CA PHE A 2 12.78 27.17 3.91
C PHE A 2 11.42 27.88 3.87
N THR A 3 10.46 27.40 4.67
CA THR A 3 9.24 28.17 4.99
C THR A 3 9.52 29.06 6.19
N GLU A 4 9.29 30.36 6.04
CA GLU A 4 9.48 31.30 7.14
C GLU A 4 8.17 31.53 7.90
N LEU A 5 8.23 31.43 9.21
CA LEU A 5 7.08 31.50 10.10
C LEU A 5 7.23 32.65 11.09
N PRO A 6 6.15 33.38 11.41
CA PRO A 6 6.14 34.33 12.52
C PRO A 6 6.59 33.68 13.83
N LYS A 7 7.19 34.47 14.73
CA LYS A 7 7.78 33.98 15.99
C LYS A 7 6.84 33.06 16.78
N ASP A 8 5.58 33.46 16.94
CA ASP A 8 4.64 32.73 17.79
C ASP A 8 4.29 31.37 17.17
N ILE A 9 4.00 31.35 15.86
CA ILE A 9 3.73 30.12 15.10
C ILE A 9 4.98 29.21 15.08
N PHE A 10 6.16 29.77 14.85
CA PHE A 10 7.42 29.02 14.86
C PHE A 10 7.66 28.39 16.23
N SER A 11 7.39 29.11 17.32
CA SER A 11 7.54 28.61 18.69
C SER A 11 6.62 27.44 18.98
N GLU A 12 5.34 27.55 18.62
CA GLU A 12 4.36 26.45 18.80
C GLU A 12 4.74 25.20 18.03
N ILE A 13 5.06 25.35 16.73
CA ILE A 13 5.52 24.23 15.90
C ILE A 13 6.80 23.62 16.45
N THR A 14 7.74 24.45 16.88
CA THR A 14 9.00 23.99 17.48
C THR A 14 8.75 23.18 18.75
N ASN A 15 7.84 23.62 19.62
CA ASN A 15 7.50 22.91 20.84
C ASN A 15 6.85 21.55 20.52
N TYR A 16 5.94 21.50 19.56
CA TYR A 16 5.33 20.26 19.09
C TYR A 16 6.38 19.26 18.56
N TYR A 17 7.24 19.68 17.63
CA TYR A 17 8.24 18.77 17.04
C TYR A 17 9.36 18.38 18.02
N LYS A 18 9.67 19.23 19.02
CA LYS A 18 10.58 18.86 20.11
C LYS A 18 10.06 17.68 20.94
N GLN A 19 8.74 17.62 21.18
CA GLN A 19 8.13 16.47 21.87
C GLN A 19 8.27 15.17 21.07
N LEU A 20 8.38 15.28 19.75
CA LEU A 20 8.65 14.15 18.83
C LEU A 20 10.15 13.84 18.68
N GLY A 21 11.02 14.50 19.46
CA GLY A 21 12.46 14.24 19.46
C GLY A 21 13.28 15.08 18.47
N PHE A 22 12.69 16.08 17.81
CA PHE A 22 13.45 17.01 17.00
C PHE A 22 14.26 17.99 17.87
N ILE A 23 15.47 18.31 17.42
CA ILE A 23 16.38 19.26 18.06
C ILE A 23 16.64 20.44 17.13
N ILE A 24 16.87 21.63 17.70
CA ILE A 24 17.28 22.80 16.92
C ILE A 24 18.80 22.73 16.74
N VAL A 25 19.26 22.81 15.49
CA VAL A 25 20.70 22.94 15.18
C VAL A 25 21.09 24.40 14.96
N ASN A 26 22.39 24.70 14.93
CA ASN A 26 22.96 26.06 14.88
C ASN A 26 22.43 26.96 13.74
N SER A 27 21.91 26.35 12.68
CA SER A 27 21.27 27.00 11.53
C SER A 27 19.81 27.42 11.77
N GLY A 28 19.24 27.10 12.94
CA GLY A 28 17.89 27.50 13.35
C GLY A 28 16.75 26.63 12.80
N TYR A 29 17.07 25.52 12.11
CA TYR A 29 16.07 24.53 11.70
C TYR A 29 16.04 23.33 12.66
N LEU A 30 14.93 22.60 12.63
CA LEU A 30 14.69 21.42 13.45
C LEU A 30 15.15 20.18 12.70
N CYS A 31 15.88 19.28 13.37
CA CYS A 31 16.26 17.99 12.81
C CYS A 31 16.13 16.85 13.82
N ILE A 32 16.02 15.64 13.32
CA ILE A 32 16.03 14.40 14.10
C ILE A 32 16.86 13.37 13.36
N HIS A 33 17.63 12.55 14.08
CA HIS A 33 18.36 11.46 13.46
C HIS A 33 17.38 10.41 12.92
N GLU A 34 17.56 9.95 11.69
CA GLU A 34 16.67 9.02 10.99
C GLU A 34 16.36 7.74 11.80
N LYS A 35 17.34 7.23 12.58
CA LYS A 35 17.15 6.03 13.41
C LYS A 35 16.15 6.22 14.55
N LYS A 36 15.91 7.47 14.96
CA LYS A 36 14.93 7.85 15.99
C LYS A 36 13.62 8.36 15.38
N PHE A 37 13.59 8.56 14.07
CA PHE A 37 12.45 9.15 13.39
C PHE A 37 11.38 8.09 13.10
N ASN A 38 10.13 8.41 13.43
CA ASN A 38 8.98 7.61 13.05
C ASN A 38 7.98 8.46 12.26
N LEU A 39 7.87 8.18 10.95
CA LEU A 39 6.99 8.92 10.06
C LEU A 39 5.52 8.84 10.48
N SER A 40 5.07 7.74 11.10
CA SER A 40 3.66 7.58 11.51
C SER A 40 3.25 8.47 12.68
N GLN A 41 4.21 9.05 13.40
CA GLN A 41 3.95 9.99 14.50
C GLN A 41 3.83 11.44 14.02
N ILE A 42 4.18 11.72 12.76
CA ILE A 42 4.12 13.08 12.22
C ILE A 42 2.74 13.33 11.64
N SER A 43 2.03 14.31 12.21
CA SER A 43 0.75 14.75 11.69
C SER A 43 0.88 15.47 10.34
N VAL A 44 -0.19 15.40 9.55
CA VAL A 44 -0.37 16.27 8.38
C VAL A 44 -0.48 17.73 8.83
N ILE A 45 0.00 18.66 8.01
CA ILE A 45 -0.18 20.10 8.25
C ILE A 45 -1.35 20.57 7.40
N GLN A 46 -2.38 21.11 8.05
CA GLN A 46 -3.53 21.72 7.37
C GLN A 46 -3.47 23.24 7.53
N ILE A 47 -3.57 23.96 6.41
CA ILE A 47 -3.52 25.41 6.36
C ILE A 47 -4.83 25.92 5.79
N TYR A 48 -5.68 26.45 6.66
CA TYR A 48 -6.95 27.04 6.29
C TYR A 48 -6.72 28.42 5.67
N ILE A 49 -7.10 28.57 4.40
CA ILE A 49 -7.07 29.86 3.69
C ILE A 49 -8.37 30.62 3.97
N ASN A 50 -9.48 29.90 4.08
CA ASN A 50 -10.77 30.38 4.56
C ASN A 50 -11.57 29.22 5.19
N GLU A 51 -12.80 29.48 5.62
CA GLU A 51 -13.66 28.48 6.30
C GLU A 51 -13.93 27.23 5.47
N SER A 52 -14.00 27.36 4.15
CA SER A 52 -14.38 26.27 3.23
C SER A 52 -13.19 25.64 2.51
N TYR A 53 -11.99 26.18 2.69
CA TYR A 53 -10.83 25.83 1.87
C TYR A 53 -9.54 25.80 2.68
N TYR A 54 -8.90 24.63 2.67
CA TYR A 54 -7.61 24.38 3.30
C TYR A 54 -6.67 23.65 2.36
N LEU A 55 -5.37 23.83 2.58
CA LEU A 55 -4.31 23.06 1.97
C LEU A 55 -3.83 22.01 2.96
N GLU A 56 -3.69 20.77 2.50
CA GLU A 56 -3.14 19.69 3.31
C GLU A 56 -1.75 19.29 2.80
N PHE A 57 -0.80 19.18 3.72
CA PHE A 57 0.57 18.77 3.45
C PHE A 57 0.89 17.53 4.26
N SER A 58 1.20 16.45 3.55
CA SER A 58 1.71 15.22 4.15
C SER A 58 3.14 15.42 4.67
N PRO A 59 3.57 14.66 5.69
CA PRO A 59 4.94 14.71 6.20
C PRO A 59 6.01 14.56 5.13
N LYS A 60 5.74 13.77 4.09
CA LYS A 60 6.67 13.55 2.96
C LYS A 60 6.90 14.79 2.10
N GLN A 61 5.98 15.76 2.11
CA GLN A 61 6.12 17.00 1.33
C GLN A 61 6.99 18.03 2.04
N PHE A 62 6.91 18.09 3.38
CA PHE A 62 7.60 19.13 4.13
C PHE A 62 8.85 18.65 4.88
N LEU A 63 9.04 17.34 5.08
CA LEU A 63 10.26 16.80 5.67
C LEU A 63 11.34 16.56 4.60
N TYR A 64 12.58 16.90 4.92
CA TYR A 64 13.71 16.76 4.02
C TYR A 64 14.78 15.86 4.65
N GLN A 65 15.17 14.79 3.98
CA GLN A 65 16.28 13.95 4.44
C GLN A 65 17.61 14.52 3.95
N SER A 66 18.56 14.70 4.86
CA SER A 66 19.91 15.16 4.58
C SER A 66 20.91 14.31 5.37
N GLY A 67 21.54 13.36 4.67
CA GLY A 67 22.36 12.33 5.30
C GLY A 67 21.52 11.49 6.28
N GLU A 68 22.04 11.30 7.49
CA GLU A 68 21.38 10.53 8.55
C GLU A 68 20.31 11.32 9.34
N TYR A 69 19.93 12.52 8.88
CA TYR A 69 19.00 13.40 9.58
C TYR A 69 17.78 13.72 8.72
N ILE A 70 16.61 13.73 9.37
CA ILE A 70 15.37 14.27 8.84
C ILE A 70 15.25 15.71 9.34
N GLN A 71 15.10 16.65 8.42
CA GLN A 71 15.02 18.07 8.68
C GLN A 71 13.60 18.57 8.44
N LEU A 72 13.17 19.50 9.30
CA LEU A 72 11.97 20.29 9.13
C LEU A 72 12.42 21.70 8.73
N PRO A 73 12.25 22.10 7.45
CA PRO A 73 12.82 23.31 6.88
C PRO A 73 11.99 24.56 7.23
N PHE A 74 11.69 24.73 8.51
CA PHE A 74 11.09 25.95 9.05
C PHE A 74 12.16 26.87 9.60
N LYS A 75 11.95 28.17 9.39
CA LYS A 75 12.79 29.22 9.96
C LYS A 75 11.93 30.30 10.58
N GLN A 76 12.37 30.84 11.71
CA GLN A 76 11.72 31.99 12.30
C GLN A 76 11.93 33.24 11.42
N SER A 77 10.84 33.89 11.02
CA SER A 77 10.85 35.19 10.37
C SER A 77 10.79 36.32 11.39
N LYS A 78 11.37 37.47 11.03
CA LYS A 78 11.13 38.74 11.74
C LYS A 78 9.80 39.38 11.32
N LYS A 79 9.22 38.92 10.21
CA LYS A 79 7.94 39.44 9.68
C LYS A 79 6.77 38.75 10.36
N LYS A 80 5.62 39.43 10.38
CA LYS A 80 4.33 38.84 10.80
C LYS A 80 3.69 37.96 9.73
N SER A 81 4.19 38.00 8.49
CA SER A 81 3.73 37.18 7.38
C SER A 81 4.39 35.81 7.37
N ILE A 82 3.63 34.79 6.97
CA ILE A 82 4.18 33.48 6.59
C ILE A 82 4.73 33.59 5.16
N ILE A 83 5.94 33.06 4.93
CA ILE A 83 6.52 32.92 3.59
C ILE A 83 6.62 31.42 3.30
N PHE A 84 5.79 30.93 2.38
CA PHE A 84 5.84 29.54 1.94
C PHE A 84 7.10 29.28 1.12
N GLY A 85 7.92 28.35 1.59
CA GLY A 85 9.06 27.84 0.82
C GLY A 85 8.60 26.89 -0.29
N LEU A 86 9.47 26.66 -1.28
CA LEU A 86 9.14 25.79 -2.43
C LEU A 86 8.71 24.38 -2.02
N THR A 87 9.17 23.83 -0.90
CA THR A 87 8.75 22.50 -0.43
C THR A 87 7.24 22.39 -0.18
N PHE A 88 6.57 23.49 0.14
CA PHE A 88 5.11 23.53 0.27
C PHE A 88 4.40 23.78 -1.06
N LEU A 89 5.13 24.27 -2.06
CA LEU A 89 4.60 24.45 -3.42
C LEU A 89 4.85 23.21 -4.28
N ASP A 90 5.76 22.33 -3.87
CA ASP A 90 6.00 21.05 -4.52
C ASP A 90 4.71 20.23 -4.50
N ASN A 91 4.17 20.01 -5.70
CA ASN A 91 2.90 19.34 -5.99
C ASN A 91 1.62 20.18 -5.81
N LEU A 92 1.74 21.51 -5.76
CA LEU A 92 0.60 22.42 -5.90
C LEU A 92 0.71 23.20 -7.22
N TYR A 93 -0.35 23.16 -8.01
CA TYR A 93 -0.56 24.12 -9.10
C TYR A 93 -1.17 25.39 -8.53
N LEU A 94 -0.36 26.44 -8.49
CA LEU A 94 -0.80 27.79 -8.11
C LEU A 94 -1.28 28.53 -9.36
N THR A 95 -2.57 28.82 -9.42
CA THR A 95 -3.14 29.70 -10.45
C THR A 95 -3.33 31.10 -9.88
N ILE A 96 -2.68 32.09 -10.49
CA ILE A 96 -2.85 33.51 -10.14
C ILE A 96 -3.78 34.15 -11.17
N ASN A 97 -5.04 34.39 -10.80
CA ASN A 97 -5.98 35.10 -11.66
C ASN A 97 -5.91 36.59 -11.37
N GLN A 98 -5.12 37.32 -12.16
CA GLN A 98 -4.93 38.77 -11.98
C GLN A 98 -6.22 39.56 -12.21
N ASN A 99 -7.06 39.15 -13.16
CA ASN A 99 -8.32 39.83 -13.46
C ASN A 99 -9.31 39.75 -12.29
N GLN A 100 -9.34 38.62 -11.61
CA GLN A 100 -10.21 38.39 -10.45
C GLN A 100 -9.50 38.70 -9.10
N LYS A 101 -8.22 39.09 -9.14
CA LYS A 101 -7.35 39.27 -7.96
C LYS A 101 -7.42 38.07 -7.00
N SER A 102 -7.48 36.85 -7.55
CA SER A 102 -7.63 35.62 -6.78
C SER A 102 -6.46 34.66 -6.98
N LEU A 103 -6.22 33.83 -5.97
CA LEU A 103 -5.25 32.74 -5.98
C LEU A 103 -6.02 31.44 -5.78
N SER A 104 -5.81 30.49 -6.67
CA SER A 104 -6.39 29.15 -6.58
C SER A 104 -5.27 28.12 -6.53
N PHE A 105 -5.43 27.10 -5.70
CA PHE A 105 -4.50 25.98 -5.64
C PHE A 105 -5.21 24.69 -6.06
N SER A 106 -4.55 23.88 -6.88
CA SER A 106 -4.97 22.50 -7.15
C SER A 106 -3.80 21.57 -6.88
N GLN A 107 -4.09 20.34 -6.47
CA GLN A 107 -3.05 19.31 -6.33
C GLN A 107 -2.51 18.94 -7.71
N SER A 108 -1.22 18.67 -7.80
CA SER A 108 -0.65 18.16 -9.04
C SER A 108 -1.02 16.69 -9.25
N ASP A 109 -1.34 16.33 -10.50
CA ASP A 109 -1.68 14.94 -10.88
C ASP A 109 -0.55 13.95 -10.57
N CYS A 110 0.66 14.43 -10.32
CA CYS A 110 1.82 13.63 -9.92
C CYS A 110 1.62 12.92 -8.57
N GLN A 111 0.69 13.38 -7.72
CA GLN A 111 0.35 12.73 -6.44
C GLN A 111 -0.69 11.60 -6.52
N SER A 112 -1.27 11.33 -7.69
CA SER A 112 -2.31 10.29 -7.82
C SER A 112 -1.83 8.84 -7.60
N SER A 113 -0.54 8.60 -7.29
CA SER A 113 0.02 7.23 -7.21
C SER A 113 0.40 6.73 -5.81
N VAL A 114 0.14 7.46 -4.71
CA VAL A 114 0.42 6.95 -3.34
C VAL A 114 -0.82 6.93 -2.44
N GLN A 115 -2.01 6.88 -3.02
CA GLN A 115 -3.19 6.38 -2.32
C GLN A 115 -3.45 4.93 -2.75
N ASN A 116 -3.43 4.02 -1.75
CA ASN A 116 -3.76 2.59 -1.79
C ASN A 116 -2.62 1.55 -1.94
N SER A 117 -1.66 1.57 -1.03
CA SER A 117 -0.81 0.38 -0.74
C SER A 117 -1.55 -0.75 -0.01
N SER A 118 -2.83 -0.55 0.34
CA SER A 118 -3.70 -1.59 0.90
C SER A 118 -4.25 -2.53 -0.18
N SER A 119 -4.44 -2.08 -1.43
CA SER A 119 -5.08 -2.89 -2.48
C SER A 119 -4.20 -4.07 -2.94
N TYR A 120 -2.86 -3.92 -2.93
CA TYR A 120 -1.95 -5.00 -3.28
C TYR A 120 -1.99 -6.16 -2.27
N LYS A 121 -2.21 -5.87 -0.98
CA LYS A 121 -2.37 -6.92 0.04
C LYS A 121 -3.64 -7.73 -0.20
N TYR A 122 -4.75 -7.07 -0.58
CA TYR A 122 -5.99 -7.77 -0.94
C TYR A 122 -5.85 -8.55 -2.24
N PHE A 123 -5.16 -8.01 -3.25
CA PHE A 123 -4.90 -8.73 -4.50
C PHE A 123 -4.05 -9.99 -4.28
N ALA A 124 -2.96 -9.89 -3.50
CA ALA A 124 -2.12 -11.03 -3.17
C ALA A 124 -2.90 -12.10 -2.38
N PHE A 125 -3.75 -11.69 -1.43
CA PHE A 125 -4.64 -12.60 -0.70
C PHE A 125 -5.62 -13.32 -1.63
N LEU A 126 -6.28 -12.60 -2.54
CA LEU A 126 -7.20 -13.18 -3.52
C LEU A 126 -6.49 -14.15 -4.48
N LEU A 127 -5.25 -13.83 -4.88
CA LEU A 127 -4.44 -14.70 -5.74
C LEU A 127 -4.04 -15.99 -5.02
N VAL A 128 -3.61 -15.91 -3.77
CA VAL A 128 -3.30 -17.11 -2.96
C VAL A 128 -4.55 -17.96 -2.74
N PHE A 129 -5.68 -17.32 -2.44
CA PHE A 129 -6.96 -18.01 -2.23
C PHE A 129 -7.46 -18.74 -3.48
N SER A 130 -7.33 -18.13 -4.66
CA SER A 130 -7.73 -18.77 -5.93
C SER A 130 -6.86 -19.98 -6.27
N ILE A 131 -5.55 -19.93 -5.99
CA ILE A 131 -4.63 -21.07 -6.16
C ILE A 131 -5.01 -22.22 -5.22
N LEU A 132 -5.36 -21.94 -3.96
CA LEU A 132 -5.79 -22.97 -3.00
C LEU A 132 -7.09 -23.66 -3.43
N ILE A 133 -8.07 -22.90 -3.94
CA ILE A 133 -9.31 -23.47 -4.49
C ILE A 133 -8.99 -24.38 -5.68
N LEU A 134 -8.14 -23.94 -6.61
CA LEU A 134 -7.76 -24.74 -7.77
C LEU A 134 -7.10 -26.07 -7.34
N PHE A 135 -6.18 -26.02 -6.37
CA PHE A 135 -5.56 -27.22 -5.81
C PHE A 135 -6.58 -28.17 -5.18
N ALA A 136 -7.56 -27.65 -4.43
CA ALA A 136 -8.61 -28.47 -3.82
C ALA A 136 -9.48 -29.17 -4.88
N ILE A 137 -9.81 -28.47 -5.98
CA ILE A 137 -10.55 -29.05 -7.12
C ILE A 137 -9.73 -30.17 -7.77
N ILE A 138 -8.44 -29.92 -8.05
CA ILE A 138 -7.54 -30.91 -8.64
C ILE A 138 -7.46 -32.18 -7.77
N ILE A 139 -7.23 -32.03 -6.46
CA ILE A 139 -7.18 -33.16 -5.52
C ILE A 139 -8.50 -33.95 -5.53
N LYS A 140 -9.65 -33.26 -5.57
CA LYS A 140 -10.97 -33.89 -5.64
C LYS A 140 -11.16 -34.69 -6.94
N LEU A 141 -10.65 -34.19 -8.07
CA LEU A 141 -10.69 -34.90 -9.35
C LEU A 141 -9.80 -36.16 -9.34
N PHE A 142 -8.59 -36.09 -8.79
CA PHE A 142 -7.69 -37.26 -8.67
C PHE A 142 -8.27 -38.34 -7.76
N LYS A 143 -8.92 -37.97 -6.64
CA LYS A 143 -9.62 -38.94 -5.78
C LYS A 143 -10.75 -39.65 -6.52
N LYS A 144 -11.53 -38.92 -7.32
CA LYS A 144 -12.58 -39.50 -8.17
C LYS A 144 -12.00 -40.43 -9.22
N GLN A 145 -10.93 -40.05 -9.91
CA GLN A 145 -10.30 -40.92 -10.91
C GLN A 145 -9.79 -42.24 -10.32
N LYS A 146 -9.17 -42.23 -9.13
CA LYS A 146 -8.78 -43.48 -8.46
C LYS A 146 -9.97 -44.40 -8.20
N GLN A 147 -11.11 -43.84 -7.79
CA GLN A 147 -12.33 -44.62 -7.57
C GLN A 147 -12.88 -45.22 -8.87
N TYR A 148 -12.90 -44.46 -9.97
CA TYR A 148 -13.36 -44.99 -11.28
C TYR A 148 -12.38 -46.02 -11.86
N GLY A 149 -11.07 -45.84 -11.66
CA GLY A 149 -10.05 -46.82 -12.07
C GLY A 149 -10.23 -48.17 -11.36
N THR A 150 -10.56 -48.16 -10.06
CA THR A 150 -10.83 -49.40 -9.32
C THR A 150 -12.09 -50.11 -9.80
N VAL A 151 -13.15 -49.38 -10.18
CA VAL A 151 -14.39 -50.00 -10.70
C VAL A 151 -14.18 -50.63 -12.08
N ALA A 152 -13.43 -49.98 -12.98
CA ALA A 152 -13.12 -50.54 -14.29
C ALA A 152 -12.28 -51.83 -14.17
N GLN A 153 -11.33 -51.86 -13.23
CA GLN A 153 -10.48 -53.02 -13.02
C GLN A 153 -11.24 -54.22 -12.42
N VAL A 154 -12.26 -53.99 -11.60
CA VAL A 154 -13.12 -55.08 -11.09
C VAL A 154 -14.00 -55.65 -12.20
N GLN A 155 -14.57 -54.82 -13.09
CA GLN A 155 -15.37 -55.31 -14.22
C GLN A 155 -14.56 -56.12 -15.22
N GLU A 156 -13.30 -55.76 -15.47
CA GLU A 156 -12.42 -56.50 -16.37
C GLU A 156 -12.08 -57.90 -15.82
N VAL A 157 -11.86 -58.02 -14.50
CA VAL A 157 -11.63 -59.31 -13.83
C VAL A 157 -12.90 -60.17 -13.81
N GLU A 158 -14.08 -59.59 -13.60
CA GLU A 158 -15.36 -60.33 -13.66
C GLU A 158 -15.65 -60.85 -15.08
N LEU A 159 -15.41 -60.04 -16.11
CA LEU A 159 -15.56 -60.47 -17.50
C LEU A 159 -14.61 -61.63 -17.84
N GLN A 160 -13.33 -61.56 -17.46
CA GLN A 160 -12.38 -62.65 -17.69
C GLN A 160 -12.79 -63.95 -16.98
N ASN A 161 -13.22 -63.86 -15.72
CA ASN A 161 -13.68 -65.03 -14.98
C ASN A 161 -14.93 -65.66 -15.61
N SER A 162 -15.85 -64.85 -16.15
CA SER A 162 -17.03 -65.36 -16.86
C SER A 162 -16.67 -66.07 -18.17
N THR A 163 -15.64 -65.61 -18.89
CA THR A 163 -15.15 -66.28 -20.10
C THR A 163 -14.49 -67.62 -19.77
N ILE A 164 -13.68 -67.67 -18.72
CA ILE A 164 -13.02 -68.91 -18.27
C ILE A 164 -14.03 -69.96 -17.80
N GLN A 165 -15.15 -69.56 -17.18
CA GLN A 165 -16.21 -70.51 -16.80
C GLN A 165 -16.93 -71.09 -18.01
N ARG A 166 -17.20 -70.27 -19.04
CA ARG A 166 -17.81 -70.77 -20.28
C ARG A 166 -16.88 -71.72 -21.02
N GLU A 167 -15.59 -71.39 -21.15
CA GLU A 167 -14.62 -72.30 -21.77
C GLU A 167 -14.52 -73.65 -21.02
N LYS A 168 -14.65 -73.64 -19.69
CA LYS A 168 -14.69 -74.88 -18.89
C LYS A 168 -15.99 -75.66 -19.03
N GLU A 169 -17.14 -74.98 -19.11
CA GLU A 169 -18.43 -75.63 -19.37
C GLU A 169 -18.45 -76.25 -20.78
N ASP A 170 -17.90 -75.56 -21.78
CA ASP A 170 -17.79 -76.04 -23.16
C ASP A 170 -16.83 -77.26 -23.26
N GLU A 171 -15.71 -77.27 -22.51
CA GLU A 171 -14.78 -78.42 -22.43
C GLU A 171 -15.40 -79.65 -21.72
N GLU A 172 -16.28 -79.45 -20.74
CA GLU A 172 -16.99 -80.54 -20.05
C GLU A 172 -18.12 -81.14 -20.93
N GLU A 173 -18.74 -80.35 -21.81
CA GLU A 173 -19.73 -80.86 -22.79
C GLU A 173 -19.09 -81.63 -23.95
N GLU A 174 -17.88 -81.30 -24.40
CA GLU A 174 -17.18 -82.08 -25.46
C GLU A 174 -16.63 -83.43 -24.98
N GLN A 175 -16.55 -83.68 -23.66
CA GLN A 175 -16.09 -84.95 -23.08
C GLN A 175 -17.23 -85.95 -22.78
N LEU A 176 -18.48 -85.60 -23.08
CA LEU A 176 -19.68 -86.46 -22.96
C LEU A 176 -20.15 -86.99 -24.33
#